data_AF-A0A6J5ZWD8-F1
#
_entry.id   AF-A0A6J5ZWD8-F1
#
_cell.length_a   1.000
_cell.length_b   1.000
_cell.length_c   1.000
_cell.angle_alpha   90.00
_cell.angle_beta   90.00
_cell.angle_gamma   90.00
#
_symmetry.space_group_name_H-M   'P 1'
#
loop_
_entity.id
_entity.type
_entity.pdbx_description
1 polymer ?
#
loop_
_entity_poly.entity_id
_entity_poly.type
_entity_poly.pdbx_seq_one_letter_code
_entity_poly.pdbx_strand_id
1 'polypeptide(L)'
;MPVYFPANRLASGSYSSGEPDSPATRAYKIRDRAKTVYAAYRMVLSTGEAGQYYGVQGTTWKAPPILDTPSETTTMGGRDFELFYDGTRLRLVALRTPKGVYWVANTLSQTLTNPQMLAIARSLTPLGR
;
A
#
# COMPACT_ATOMS: atom_id res chain seq x y z
N MET A 1 0.79 -0.95 16.29
CA MET A 1 -0.06 -1.01 15.09
C MET A 1 0.24 -2.31 14.36
N PRO A 2 -0.76 -3.10 13.92
CA PRO A 2 -0.51 -4.26 13.07
C PRO A 2 0.11 -3.83 11.74
N VAL A 3 1.12 -4.54 11.29
CA VAL A 3 1.75 -4.31 9.98
C VAL A 3 1.14 -5.27 8.99
N TYR A 4 0.59 -4.77 7.89
CA TYR A 4 0.10 -5.60 6.78
C TYR A 4 1.16 -5.67 5.68
N PHE A 5 1.45 -6.88 5.24
CA PHE A 5 2.39 -7.15 4.14
C PHE A 5 1.68 -7.89 3.02
N PRO A 6 2.10 -7.74 1.76
CA PRO A 6 1.51 -8.46 0.65
C PRO A 6 2.05 -9.91 0.66
N ALA A 7 1.16 -10.90 0.81
CA ALA A 7 1.55 -12.30 0.69
C ALA A 7 1.83 -12.70 -0.78
N ASN A 8 1.15 -12.04 -1.72
CA ASN A 8 1.44 -12.15 -3.14
C ASN A 8 2.37 -11.02 -3.57
N ARG A 9 3.41 -11.37 -4.32
CA ARG A 9 4.29 -10.43 -5.03
C ARG A 9 4.45 -10.90 -6.47
N LEU A 10 4.95 -10.03 -7.33
CA LEU A 10 5.41 -10.45 -8.65
C LEU A 10 6.49 -11.52 -8.51
N ALA A 11 6.47 -12.53 -9.39
CA ALA A 11 7.41 -13.65 -9.35
C ALA A 11 8.88 -13.19 -9.43
N SER A 12 9.15 -12.16 -10.23
CA SER A 12 10.44 -11.48 -10.37
C SER A 12 10.72 -10.43 -9.28
N GLY A 13 9.74 -10.16 -8.40
CA GLY A 13 9.80 -9.09 -7.42
C GLY A 13 10.51 -9.47 -6.12
N SER A 14 11.13 -8.48 -5.50
CA SER A 14 11.83 -8.60 -4.22
C SER A 14 11.55 -7.40 -3.32
N TYR A 15 11.80 -7.55 -2.01
CA TYR A 15 11.84 -6.42 -1.08
C TYR A 15 13.15 -5.67 -1.28
N SER A 16 13.16 -4.77 -2.26
CA SER A 16 14.28 -3.90 -2.55
C SER A 16 13.74 -2.52 -2.89
N SER A 17 14.35 -1.51 -2.27
CA SER A 17 14.20 -0.11 -2.66
C SER A 17 14.99 0.22 -3.94
N GLY A 18 15.92 -0.65 -4.34
CA GLY A 18 16.93 -0.36 -5.37
C GLY A 18 17.96 0.70 -4.98
N GLU A 19 17.88 1.22 -3.76
CA GLU A 19 18.75 2.24 -3.22
C GLU A 19 19.64 1.61 -2.13
N PRO A 20 20.98 1.73 -2.22
CA PRO A 20 21.91 1.16 -1.24
C PRO A 20 21.63 1.59 0.20
N ASP A 21 21.18 2.84 0.39
CA ASP A 21 21.04 3.49 1.69
C ASP A 21 19.58 3.60 2.19
N SER A 22 18.60 3.17 1.40
CA SER A 22 17.19 3.22 1.79
C SER A 22 16.67 1.83 2.10
N PRO A 23 16.21 1.53 3.33
CA PRO A 23 15.67 0.21 3.63
C PRO A 23 14.37 -0.01 2.83
N ALA A 24 14.20 -1.24 2.32
CA ALA A 24 12.96 -1.65 1.65
C ALA A 24 11.74 -1.54 2.57
N THR A 25 11.93 -1.49 3.89
CA THR A 25 10.86 -1.23 4.86
C THR A 25 11.28 -0.16 5.86
N ARG A 26 10.43 0.85 6.06
CA ARG A 26 10.66 1.93 7.02
C ARG A 26 9.43 2.21 7.88
N ALA A 27 9.65 2.46 9.17
CA ALA A 27 8.65 2.96 10.09
C ALA A 27 8.90 4.45 10.37
N TYR A 28 7.84 5.24 10.48
CA TYR A 28 7.93 6.68 10.71
C TYR A 28 6.66 7.21 11.39
N LYS A 29 6.64 8.50 11.68
CA LYS A 29 5.50 9.20 12.28
C LYS A 29 5.01 10.27 11.31
N ILE A 30 3.69 10.40 11.19
CA ILE A 30 3.04 11.50 10.47
C ILE A 30 2.21 12.33 11.45
N ARG A 31 1.90 13.58 11.07
CA ARG A 31 1.10 14.47 11.89
C ARG A 31 -0.06 15.05 11.09
N ASP A 32 -1.20 15.22 11.75
CA ASP A 32 -2.30 16.00 11.18
C ASP A 32 -2.11 17.51 11.44
N ARG A 33 -3.06 18.33 10.96
CA ARG A 33 -3.06 19.79 11.15
C ARG A 33 -3.15 20.19 12.63
N ALA A 34 -3.76 19.35 13.48
CA ALA A 34 -3.85 19.56 14.93
C ALA A 34 -2.59 19.07 15.68
N LYS A 35 -1.55 18.63 14.95
CA LYS A 35 -0.30 18.07 15.46
C LYS A 35 -0.44 16.71 16.17
N THR A 36 -1.57 16.03 16.01
CA THR A 36 -1.73 14.64 16.50
C THR A 36 -0.77 13.74 15.75
N VAL A 37 -0.05 12.87 16.48
CA VAL A 37 0.97 11.99 15.90
C VAL A 37 0.38 10.62 15.60
N TYR A 38 0.60 10.11 14.40
CA TYR A 38 0.19 8.78 13.96
C TYR A 38 1.41 7.96 13.56
N ALA A 39 1.40 6.67 13.91
CA ALA A 39 2.44 5.74 13.48
C ALA A 39 2.15 5.30 12.03
N ALA A 40 3.19 5.24 11.21
CA ALA A 40 3.10 4.82 9.82
C ALA A 40 4.29 3.93 9.43
N TYR A 41 4.14 3.16 8.35
CA TYR A 41 5.23 2.41 7.73
C TYR A 41 5.07 2.35 6.22
N ARG A 42 6.17 2.14 5.50
CA ARG A 42 6.22 1.93 4.05
C ARG A 42 7.13 0.74 3.73
N MET A 43 6.64 -0.18 2.91
CA MET A 43 7.38 -1.31 2.33
C MET A 43 7.48 -1.13 0.81
N VAL A 44 8.67 -0.92 0.27
CA VAL A 44 8.95 -0.83 -1.16
C VAL A 44 9.28 -2.21 -1.70
N LEU A 45 8.65 -2.57 -2.82
CA LEU A 45 8.87 -3.83 -3.52
C LEU A 45 9.25 -3.52 -4.97
N SER A 46 10.31 -4.15 -5.47
CA SER A 46 10.67 -4.12 -6.88
C SER A 46 9.77 -5.05 -7.67
N THR A 47 9.50 -4.71 -8.94
CA THR A 47 8.84 -5.62 -9.89
C THR A 47 9.81 -6.61 -10.54
N GLY A 48 11.12 -6.48 -10.28
CA GLY A 48 12.19 -7.22 -10.95
C GLY A 48 12.75 -6.52 -12.19
N GLU A 49 12.12 -5.44 -12.63
CA GLU A 49 12.64 -4.55 -13.67
C GLU A 49 13.31 -3.33 -13.02
N ALA A 50 14.44 -2.88 -13.59
CA ALA A 50 15.20 -1.77 -13.05
C ALA A 50 14.36 -0.48 -13.01
N GLY A 51 14.30 0.18 -11.85
CA GLY A 51 13.54 1.43 -11.70
C GLY A 51 12.02 1.25 -11.51
N GLN A 52 11.55 0.01 -11.37
CA GLN A 52 10.12 -0.32 -11.30
C GLN A 52 9.73 -0.81 -9.90
N TYR A 53 8.94 0.01 -9.21
CA TYR A 53 8.57 -0.25 -7.82
C TYR A 53 7.09 -0.02 -7.55
N TYR A 54 6.61 -0.72 -6.55
CA TYR A 54 5.35 -0.44 -5.90
C TYR A 54 5.57 -0.46 -4.40
N GLY A 55 4.50 -0.26 -3.64
CA GLY A 55 4.46 -1.03 -2.42
C GLY A 55 3.37 -0.65 -1.47
N VAL A 56 3.57 -1.08 -0.23
CA VAL A 56 2.54 -1.08 0.79
C VAL A 56 2.83 0.00 1.80
N GLN A 57 1.82 0.75 2.17
CA GLN A 57 1.88 1.74 3.24
C GLN A 57 0.75 1.46 4.23
N GLY A 58 1.00 1.74 5.50
CA GLY A 58 -0.05 1.73 6.50
C GLY A 58 0.15 2.80 7.55
N THR A 59 -0.95 3.25 8.15
CA THR A 59 -0.95 4.25 9.22
C THR A 59 -2.09 4.04 10.21
N THR A 60 -1.88 4.46 11.46
CA THR A 60 -2.96 4.54 12.46
C THR A 60 -3.88 5.74 12.24
N TRP A 61 -3.55 6.67 11.33
CA TRP A 61 -4.46 7.72 10.91
C TRP A 61 -5.59 7.11 10.09
N LYS A 62 -6.78 6.95 10.70
CA LYS A 62 -7.90 6.22 10.11
C LYS A 62 -8.57 6.89 8.92
N ALA A 63 -8.40 8.20 8.76
CA ALA A 63 -8.96 9.01 7.68
C ALA A 63 -7.87 9.94 7.10
N PRO A 64 -6.83 9.39 6.45
CA PRO A 64 -5.76 10.20 5.90
C PRO A 64 -6.24 10.84 4.58
N PRO A 65 -5.92 12.12 4.31
CA PRO A 65 -6.44 12.84 3.14
C PRO A 65 -6.22 12.18 1.78
N ILE A 66 -5.15 11.39 1.64
CA ILE A 66 -4.84 10.63 0.40
C ILE A 66 -5.91 9.57 0.06
N LEU A 67 -6.76 9.20 1.03
CA LEU A 67 -7.80 8.18 0.89
C LEU A 67 -9.23 8.75 1.04
N ASP A 68 -9.44 10.07 0.93
CA ASP A 68 -10.76 10.67 1.23
C ASP A 68 -11.80 10.43 0.13
N THR A 69 -11.38 10.29 -1.13
CA THR A 69 -12.28 10.21 -2.28
C THR A 69 -12.00 8.97 -3.13
N PRO A 70 -12.48 7.79 -2.72
CA PRO A 70 -12.38 6.59 -3.55
C PRO A 70 -13.23 6.75 -4.81
N SER A 71 -12.72 6.23 -5.93
CA SER A 71 -13.46 6.16 -7.18
C SER A 71 -14.51 5.04 -7.15
N GLU A 72 -14.19 3.93 -6.48
CA GLU A 72 -15.04 2.75 -6.38
C GLU A 72 -14.73 1.99 -5.08
N THR A 73 -15.68 1.19 -4.60
CA THR A 73 -15.46 0.20 -3.55
C THR A 73 -15.77 -1.20 -4.07
N THR A 74 -14.94 -2.18 -3.74
CA THR A 74 -15.13 -3.57 -4.15
C THR A 74 -14.84 -4.54 -3.02
N THR A 75 -15.56 -5.65 -2.97
CA THR A 75 -15.35 -6.70 -1.96
C THR A 75 -14.54 -7.84 -2.56
N MET A 76 -13.39 -8.17 -1.93
CA MET A 76 -12.50 -9.24 -2.36
C MET A 76 -12.03 -10.09 -1.17
N GLY A 77 -12.29 -11.39 -1.20
CA GLY A 77 -11.86 -12.29 -0.13
C GLY A 77 -12.43 -11.93 1.25
N GLY A 78 -13.70 -11.50 1.29
CA GLY A 78 -14.42 -11.14 2.52
C GLY A 78 -14.01 -9.80 3.15
N ARG A 79 -13.34 -8.93 2.39
CA ARG A 79 -12.92 -7.60 2.84
C ARG A 79 -13.27 -6.56 1.78
N ASP A 80 -13.64 -5.38 2.22
CA ASP A 80 -13.92 -4.24 1.36
C ASP A 80 -12.66 -3.44 1.09
N PHE A 81 -12.49 -3.06 -0.17
CA PHE A 81 -11.35 -2.29 -0.65
C PHE A 81 -11.84 -1.04 -1.38
N GLU A 82 -11.19 0.08 -1.08
CA GLU A 82 -11.37 1.36 -1.75
C GLU A 82 -10.38 1.47 -2.91
N LEU A 83 -10.88 1.76 -4.11
CA LEU A 83 -10.10 1.86 -5.34
C LEU A 83 -9.94 3.32 -5.74
N PHE A 84 -8.72 3.74 -6.08
CA PHE A 84 -8.41 5.10 -6.50
C PHE A 84 -7.78 5.07 -7.89
N TYR A 85 -8.53 5.53 -8.88
CA TYR A 85 -8.10 5.58 -10.27
C TYR A 85 -7.57 6.96 -10.66
N ASP A 86 -6.64 6.96 -11.61
CA ASP A 86 -6.19 8.10 -12.38
C ASP A 86 -6.47 7.78 -13.85
N GLY A 87 -7.57 8.33 -14.39
CA GLY A 87 -8.17 7.86 -15.63
C GLY A 87 -8.58 6.39 -15.52
N THR A 88 -8.05 5.54 -16.40
CA THR A 88 -8.31 4.09 -16.41
C THR A 88 -7.34 3.27 -15.56
N ARG A 89 -6.33 3.92 -14.97
CA ARG A 89 -5.25 3.24 -14.25
C ARG A 89 -5.49 3.28 -12.75
N LEU A 90 -5.44 2.12 -12.13
CA LEU A 90 -5.53 2.00 -10.67
C LEU A 90 -4.20 2.49 -10.06
N ARG A 91 -4.28 3.42 -9.10
CA ARG A 91 -3.12 4.00 -8.43
C ARG A 91 -2.98 3.51 -7.00
N LEU A 92 -4.10 3.44 -6.29
CA LEU A 92 -4.15 2.99 -4.91
C LEU A 92 -5.27 1.96 -4.73
N VAL A 93 -5.01 0.97 -3.88
CA VAL A 93 -6.03 0.04 -3.37
C VAL A 93 -5.90 0.00 -1.87
N ALA A 94 -6.91 0.52 -1.16
CA ALA A 94 -6.87 0.67 0.29
C ALA A 94 -7.80 -0.30 1.00
N LEU A 95 -7.36 -0.75 2.17
CA LEU A 95 -8.06 -1.58 3.13
C LEU A 95 -8.14 -0.82 4.45
N ARG A 96 -9.36 -0.54 4.91
CA ARG A 96 -9.59 0.03 6.25
C ARG A 96 -9.85 -1.06 7.26
N THR A 97 -9.33 -0.86 8.47
CA THR A 97 -9.56 -1.76 9.61
C THR A 97 -9.80 -0.95 10.88
N PRO A 98 -10.31 -1.57 11.96
CA PRO A 98 -10.44 -0.88 13.25
C PRO A 98 -9.12 -0.35 13.82
N LYS A 99 -7.95 -0.86 13.38
CA LYS A 99 -6.62 -0.53 13.92
C LYS A 99 -5.82 0.46 13.06
N GLY A 100 -6.27 0.75 11.83
CA GLY A 100 -5.55 1.59 10.88
C GLY A 100 -6.00 1.34 9.45
N VAL A 101 -5.36 2.05 8.53
CA VAL A 101 -5.59 1.92 7.08
C VAL A 101 -4.30 1.50 6.39
N TYR A 102 -4.45 0.67 5.37
CA TYR A 102 -3.35 0.03 4.66
C TYR A 102 -3.63 0.10 3.16
N TRP A 103 -2.64 0.39 2.33
CA TRP A 103 -2.87 0.44 0.89
C TRP A 103 -1.67 0.01 0.09
N VAL A 104 -1.96 -0.54 -1.08
CA VAL A 104 -0.99 -0.74 -2.15
C VAL A 104 -0.95 0.53 -3.00
N ALA A 105 0.25 1.04 -3.28
CA ALA A 105 0.47 2.17 -4.16
C ALA A 105 1.36 1.77 -5.34
N ASN A 106 0.87 2.02 -6.54
CA ASN A 106 1.66 1.91 -7.77
C ASN A 106 2.45 3.20 -7.95
N THR A 107 3.78 3.13 -7.84
CA THR A 107 4.63 4.34 -7.89
C THR A 107 4.82 4.83 -9.34
N LEU A 108 5.63 5.87 -9.54
CA LEU A 108 5.70 6.70 -10.76
C LEU A 108 5.70 5.90 -12.08
N SER A 109 6.39 4.77 -12.10
CA SER A 109 6.56 3.97 -13.31
C SER A 109 5.33 3.14 -13.72
N GLN A 110 4.29 3.04 -12.86
CA GLN A 110 2.97 2.49 -13.18
C GLN A 110 2.95 1.08 -13.80
N THR A 111 3.96 0.26 -13.54
CA THR A 111 4.13 -1.02 -14.23
C THR A 111 3.19 -2.12 -13.75
N LEU A 112 2.54 -1.94 -12.58
CA LEU A 112 1.48 -2.87 -12.18
C LEU A 112 0.20 -2.61 -12.98
N THR A 113 -0.32 -3.67 -13.57
CA THR A 113 -1.68 -3.70 -14.13
C THR A 113 -2.74 -3.66 -13.02
N ASN A 114 -3.96 -3.21 -13.33
CA ASN A 114 -5.06 -3.19 -12.37
C ASN A 114 -5.31 -4.57 -11.72
N PRO A 115 -5.33 -5.71 -12.46
CA PRO A 115 -5.49 -7.04 -11.84
C PRO A 115 -4.36 -7.41 -10.88
N GLN A 116 -3.10 -7.05 -11.19
CA GLN A 116 -1.97 -7.30 -10.29
C GLN A 116 -2.11 -6.50 -8.99
N MET A 117 -2.50 -5.23 -9.08
CA MET A 117 -2.76 -4.41 -7.89
C MET A 117 -3.85 -5.01 -7.00
N LEU A 118 -4.96 -5.44 -7.58
CA LEU A 118 -6.05 -6.08 -6.84
C LEU A 118 -5.60 -7.40 -6.20
N ALA A 119 -4.82 -8.22 -6.92
CA ALA A 119 -4.29 -9.48 -6.40
C ALA A 119 -3.32 -9.27 -5.23
N ILE A 120 -2.45 -8.25 -5.31
CA ILE A 120 -1.53 -7.87 -4.23
C ILE A 120 -2.33 -7.34 -3.02
N ALA A 121 -3.29 -6.43 -3.24
CA ALA A 121 -4.10 -5.87 -2.18
C ALA A 121 -4.95 -6.94 -1.45
N ARG A 122 -5.57 -7.84 -2.22
CA ARG A 122 -6.31 -9.00 -1.69
C ARG A 122 -5.42 -9.91 -0.84
N SER A 123 -4.12 -9.93 -1.08
CA SER A 123 -3.15 -10.76 -0.33
C SER A 123 -2.62 -10.10 0.94
N LEU A 124 -2.98 -8.83 1.22
CA LEU A 124 -2.51 -8.14 2.41
C LEU A 124 -2.87 -8.93 3.67
N THR A 125 -1.85 -9.29 4.45
CA THR A 125 -1.98 -10.15 5.64
C THR A 125 -1.28 -9.47 6.82
N PRO A 126 -1.85 -9.50 8.04
CA PRO A 126 -1.19 -8.94 9.22
C PRO A 126 0.02 -9.80 9.64
N LEU A 127 1.14 -9.17 9.98
CA LEU A 127 2.28 -9.80 10.64
C LEU A 127 1.98 -10.05 12.12
N GLY A 128 2.36 -11.23 12.62
CA GLY A 128 2.30 -11.60 14.04
C GLY A 128 0.92 -11.98 14.53
N ARG A 129 0.31 -12.99 13.90
CA ARG A 129 -0.94 -13.59 14.40
C ARG A 129 -0.70 -14.38 15.69
#